data_AF-U4V819-F1
#
_entry.id   AF-U4V819-F1
#
_cell.length_a   1.000
_cell.length_b   1.000
_cell.length_c   1.000
_cell.angle_alpha   90.00
_cell.angle_beta   90.00
_cell.angle_gamma   90.00
#
_symmetry.space_group_name_H-M   'P 1'
#
loop_
_entity.id
_entity.type
_entity.pdbx_description
1 polymer ?
#
loop_
_entity_poly.entity_id
_entity_poly.type
_entity_poly.pdbx_seq_one_letter_code
_entity_poly.pdbx_strand_id
1 'polypeptide(L)'
;MTLGWGGGLPLLSSLIGPTRAKRALFANERIGGQDALHMGLCDKFSPAGGAVETAKRFAQTIAECPPMGLRMTKRAIDQEHRANWAASYEADQFYLARLIAESSSQSG
;
A
#
# COMPACT_ATOMS: atom_id res chain seq x y z
N MET A 1 -3.11 -12.79 -17.25
CA MET A 1 -3.23 -11.81 -16.15
C MET A 1 -2.73 -12.49 -14.90
N THR A 2 -2.07 -11.75 -14.03
CA THR A 2 -1.17 -12.29 -13.02
C THR A 2 -1.91 -12.08 -11.67
N LEU A 3 -2.34 -13.16 -10.98
CA LEU A 3 -3.34 -13.12 -9.88
C LEU A 3 -2.74 -12.68 -8.52
N GLY A 4 -1.80 -11.75 -8.51
CA GLY A 4 -1.16 -11.29 -7.27
C GLY A 4 -1.77 -9.96 -6.82
N TRP A 5 -1.76 -9.72 -5.51
CA TRP A 5 -2.31 -8.51 -4.91
C TRP A 5 -1.46 -7.24 -5.18
N GLY A 6 -0.61 -7.26 -6.23
CA GLY A 6 0.14 -6.12 -6.74
C GLY A 6 1.09 -5.45 -5.74
N GLY A 7 1.50 -6.15 -4.67
CA GLY A 7 2.26 -5.57 -3.57
C GLY A 7 1.43 -4.67 -2.63
N GLY A 8 0.10 -4.59 -2.83
CA GLY A 8 -0.80 -3.78 -2.02
C GLY A 8 -0.94 -4.26 -0.57
N LEU A 9 -0.87 -5.58 -0.32
CA LEU A 9 -0.93 -6.13 1.03
C LEU A 9 0.31 -5.77 1.88
N PRO A 10 1.56 -5.97 1.39
CA PRO A 10 2.75 -5.47 2.08
C PRO A 10 2.75 -3.96 2.32
N LEU A 11 2.30 -3.17 1.34
CA LEU A 11 2.22 -1.72 1.45
C LEU A 11 1.23 -1.31 2.54
N LEU A 12 0.00 -1.83 2.50
CA LEU A 12 -1.03 -1.54 3.49
C LEU A 12 -0.56 -1.93 4.90
N SER A 13 0.01 -3.13 5.06
CA SER A 13 0.55 -3.59 6.33
C SER A 13 1.68 -2.70 6.85
N SER A 14 2.53 -2.16 5.97
CA SER A 14 3.62 -1.25 6.35
C SER A 14 3.11 0.13 6.78
N LEU A 15 2.00 0.60 6.20
CA LEU A 15 1.42 1.90 6.52
C LEU A 15 0.64 1.88 7.84
N ILE A 16 -0.27 0.92 8.01
CA ILE A 16 -1.23 0.92 9.13
C ILE A 16 -0.99 -0.21 10.15
N GLY A 17 0.04 -1.02 9.94
CA GLY A 17 0.36 -2.19 10.76
C GLY A 17 -0.45 -3.45 10.39
N PRO A 18 0.09 -4.65 10.67
CA PRO A 18 -0.48 -5.92 10.22
C PRO A 18 -1.86 -6.21 10.84
N THR A 19 -2.08 -5.83 12.10
CA THR A 19 -3.35 -6.06 12.79
C THR A 19 -4.48 -5.24 12.18
N ARG A 20 -4.23 -3.95 11.92
CA ARG A 20 -5.25 -3.07 11.31
C ARG A 20 -5.49 -3.43 9.85
N ALA A 21 -4.44 -3.79 9.11
CA ALA A 21 -4.56 -4.26 7.74
C ALA A 21 -5.45 -5.52 7.64
N LYS A 22 -5.21 -6.54 8.48
CA LYS A 22 -6.05 -7.74 8.52
C LYS A 22 -7.49 -7.42 8.91
N ARG A 23 -7.71 -6.60 9.94
CA ARG A 23 -9.05 -6.18 10.35
C ARG A 23 -9.80 -5.51 9.20
N ALA A 24 -9.16 -4.55 8.54
CA ALA A 24 -9.78 -3.79 7.44
C ALA A 24 -10.15 -4.70 6.27
N LEU A 25 -9.24 -5.61 5.89
CA LEU A 25 -9.44 -6.53 4.76
C LEU A 25 -10.47 -7.63 5.07
N PHE A 26 -10.41 -8.24 6.25
CA PHE A 26 -11.31 -9.34 6.62
C PHE A 26 -12.73 -8.85 6.88
N ALA A 27 -12.90 -7.65 7.44
CA ALA A 27 -14.20 -7.07 7.73
C ALA A 27 -14.76 -6.23 6.58
N ASN A 28 -14.02 -6.07 5.46
CA ASN A 28 -14.36 -5.12 4.39
C ASN A 28 -14.70 -3.73 4.93
N GLU A 29 -13.84 -3.23 5.81
CA GLU A 29 -14.09 -2.01 6.59
C GLU A 29 -14.07 -0.77 5.69
N ARG A 30 -15.05 0.13 5.88
CA ARG A 30 -15.04 1.45 5.27
C ARG A 30 -14.27 2.42 6.16
N ILE A 31 -13.11 2.85 5.69
CA ILE A 31 -12.23 3.78 6.41
C ILE A 31 -12.59 5.22 6.01
N GLY A 32 -13.00 6.04 6.97
CA GLY A 32 -13.24 7.46 6.78
C GLY A 32 -11.95 8.28 6.69
N GLY A 33 -12.03 9.52 6.18
CA GLY A 33 -10.83 10.34 5.97
C GLY A 33 -10.09 10.74 7.24
N GLN A 34 -10.79 10.95 8.37
CA GLN A 34 -10.15 11.22 9.66
C GLN A 34 -9.45 9.97 10.21
N ASP A 35 -10.10 8.81 10.14
CA ASP A 35 -9.51 7.56 10.57
C ASP A 35 -8.28 7.21 9.74
N ALA A 36 -8.35 7.42 8.41
CA ALA A 36 -7.23 7.24 7.49
C ALA A 36 -6.01 8.10 7.92
N LEU A 37 -6.25 9.35 8.33
CA LEU A 37 -5.20 10.23 8.84
C LEU A 37 -4.63 9.72 10.17
N HIS A 38 -5.50 9.37 11.13
CA HIS A 38 -5.06 8.88 12.44
C HIS A 38 -4.27 7.57 12.37
N MET A 39 -4.57 6.70 11.40
CA MET A 39 -3.87 5.42 11.25
C MET A 39 -2.62 5.48 10.38
N GLY A 40 -2.32 6.64 9.75
CA GLY A 40 -1.18 6.79 8.84
C GLY A 40 -1.43 6.26 7.42
N LEU A 41 -2.69 6.05 7.04
CA LEU A 41 -3.06 5.66 5.67
C LEU A 41 -2.99 6.86 4.70
N CYS A 42 -3.15 8.09 5.21
CA CYS A 42 -2.92 9.32 4.47
C CYS A 42 -2.19 10.35 5.33
N ASP A 43 -1.45 11.26 4.69
CA ASP A 43 -0.63 12.27 5.37
C ASP A 43 -1.38 13.59 5.62
N LYS A 44 -2.44 13.85 4.85
CA LYS A 44 -3.22 15.09 4.89
C LYS A 44 -4.69 14.83 4.63
N PHE A 45 -5.53 15.62 5.28
CA PHE A 45 -6.98 15.64 5.12
C PHE A 45 -7.43 16.98 4.53
N SER A 46 -8.46 16.97 3.68
CA SER A 46 -9.07 18.17 3.11
C SER A 46 -10.60 18.05 3.10
N PRO A 47 -11.34 19.18 3.11
CA PRO A 47 -12.77 19.16 2.79
C PRO A 47 -13.05 18.52 1.43
N ALA A 48 -14.30 18.08 1.24
CA ALA A 48 -14.74 17.49 -0.02
C ALA A 48 -14.46 18.46 -1.19
N GLY A 49 -13.87 17.94 -2.27
CA GLY A 49 -13.45 18.73 -3.44
C GLY A 49 -12.08 19.42 -3.31
N GLY A 50 -11.50 19.51 -2.10
CA GLY A 50 -10.24 20.23 -1.85
C GLY A 50 -8.95 19.41 -2.02
N ALA A 51 -9.05 18.11 -2.37
CA ALA A 51 -7.90 17.19 -2.35
C ALA A 51 -6.78 17.63 -3.31
N VAL A 52 -7.13 18.01 -4.53
CA VAL A 52 -6.14 18.40 -5.57
C VAL A 52 -5.43 19.70 -5.19
N GLU A 53 -6.16 20.69 -4.68
CA GLU A 53 -5.57 21.96 -4.25
C GLU A 53 -4.61 21.75 -3.08
N THR A 54 -5.04 20.95 -2.10
CA THR A 54 -4.21 20.58 -0.93
C THR A 54 -2.93 19.86 -1.36
N ALA A 55 -3.04 18.92 -2.31
CA ALA A 55 -1.90 18.20 -2.86
C ALA A 55 -0.94 19.13 -3.62
N LYS A 56 -1.47 20.06 -4.44
CA LYS A 56 -0.65 21.06 -5.16
C LYS A 56 0.10 21.98 -4.21
N ARG A 57 -0.55 22.46 -3.15
CA ARG A 57 0.08 23.30 -2.12
C ARG A 57 1.22 22.57 -1.42
N PHE A 58 1.02 21.29 -1.08
CA PHE A 58 2.08 20.47 -0.52
C PHE A 58 3.23 20.24 -1.51
N ALA A 59 2.92 19.98 -2.78
CA ALA A 59 3.94 19.81 -3.82
C ALA A 59 4.78 21.07 -4.03
N GLN A 60 4.22 22.27 -3.87
CA GLN A 60 4.97 23.53 -3.92
C GLN A 60 6.06 23.59 -2.84
N THR A 61 5.74 23.18 -1.61
CA THR A 61 6.75 23.09 -0.53
C THR A 61 7.88 22.11 -0.88
N ILE A 62 7.55 20.98 -1.52
CA ILE A 62 8.57 20.02 -1.98
C ILE A 62 9.42 20.64 -3.10
N ALA A 63 8.81 21.41 -4.01
CA ALA A 63 9.49 22.01 -5.16
C ALA A 63 10.56 23.04 -4.78
N GLU A 64 10.49 23.60 -3.57
CA GLU A 64 11.52 24.50 -3.04
C GLU A 64 12.80 23.76 -2.61
N CYS A 65 12.76 22.43 -2.46
CA CYS A 65 13.90 21.62 -2.04
C CYS A 65 14.86 21.30 -3.21
N PRO A 66 16.18 21.15 -2.98
CA PRO A 66 17.14 20.77 -4.01
C PRO A 66 16.78 19.45 -4.72
N PRO A 67 16.62 19.44 -6.07
CA PRO A 67 16.13 18.27 -6.80
C PRO A 67 16.99 17.01 -6.64
N MET A 68 18.30 17.19 -6.49
CA MET A 68 19.22 16.06 -6.27
C MET A 68 18.97 15.38 -4.93
N GLY A 69 18.81 16.16 -3.86
CA GLY A 69 18.51 15.66 -2.52
C GLY A 69 17.20 14.87 -2.49
N LEU A 70 16.15 15.42 -3.11
CA LEU A 70 14.86 14.73 -3.24
C LEU A 70 14.98 13.37 -3.95
N ARG A 71 15.72 13.31 -5.08
CA ARG A 71 15.91 12.05 -5.82
C ARG A 71 16.70 11.03 -5.02
N MET A 72 17.76 11.46 -4.33
CA MET A 72 18.58 10.56 -3.50
C MET A 72 17.78 10.02 -2.32
N THR A 73 17.07 10.88 -1.59
CA THR A 73 16.22 10.49 -0.46
C THR A 73 15.11 9.54 -0.90
N LYS A 74 14.38 9.88 -1.97
CA LYS A 74 13.33 9.02 -2.51
C LYS A 74 13.86 7.65 -2.92
N ARG A 75 14.99 7.62 -3.63
CA ARG A 75 15.61 6.36 -4.07
C ARG A 75 16.03 5.50 -2.89
N ALA A 76 16.71 6.08 -1.89
CA ALA A 76 17.19 5.34 -0.72
C ALA A 76 16.03 4.68 0.04
N ILE A 77 14.97 5.43 0.31
CA ILE A 77 13.77 4.93 1.00
C ILE A 77 13.04 3.89 0.14
N ASP A 78 12.84 4.16 -1.16
CA ASP A 78 12.14 3.21 -2.05
C ASP A 78 12.93 1.90 -2.20
N GLN A 79 14.26 1.93 -2.18
CA GLN A 79 15.08 0.72 -2.23
C GLN A 79 14.92 -0.15 -0.98
N GLU A 80 14.78 0.45 0.21
CA GLU A 80 14.56 -0.32 1.44
C GLU A 80 13.12 -0.85 1.53
N HIS A 81 12.13 -0.02 1.21
CA HIS A 81 10.72 -0.34 1.45
C HIS A 81 9.97 -0.97 0.26
N ARG A 82 10.50 -0.86 -0.96
CA ARG A 82 9.85 -1.41 -2.18
C ARG A 82 10.60 -2.56 -2.83
N ALA A 83 11.78 -2.95 -2.34
CA ALA A 83 12.58 -4.02 -2.94
C ALA A 83 11.84 -5.36 -3.05
N ASN A 84 10.86 -5.64 -2.18
CA ASN A 84 10.24 -6.97 -2.07
C ASN A 84 8.80 -7.09 -2.60
N TRP A 85 8.31 -6.09 -3.34
CA TRP A 85 6.95 -6.14 -3.89
C TRP A 85 6.80 -7.21 -4.97
N ALA A 86 7.84 -7.44 -5.78
CA ALA A 86 7.88 -8.51 -6.78
C ALA A 86 7.91 -9.91 -6.15
N ALA A 87 8.67 -10.11 -5.07
CA ALA A 87 8.71 -11.40 -4.38
C ALA A 87 7.36 -11.77 -3.72
N SER A 88 6.65 -10.77 -3.19
CA SER A 88 5.31 -10.97 -2.62
C SER A 88 4.32 -11.48 -3.67
N TYR A 89 4.45 -11.00 -4.90
CA TYR A 89 3.62 -11.42 -6.02
C TYR A 89 3.77 -12.93 -6.33
N GLU A 90 5.02 -13.40 -6.43
CA GLU A 90 5.31 -14.80 -6.75
C GLU A 90 4.84 -15.75 -5.63
N ALA A 91 5.03 -15.34 -4.37
CA ALA A 91 4.58 -16.10 -3.22
C ALA A 91 3.05 -16.28 -3.21
N ASP A 92 2.28 -15.22 -3.51
CA ASP A 92 0.82 -15.29 -3.59
C ASP A 92 0.36 -16.26 -4.69
N GLN A 93 1.00 -16.24 -5.86
CA GLN A 93 0.70 -17.17 -6.96
C GLN A 93 0.98 -18.62 -6.59
N PHE A 94 2.15 -18.88 -6.01
CA PHE A 94 2.51 -20.22 -5.58
C PHE A 94 1.53 -20.75 -4.53
N TYR A 95 1.16 -19.91 -3.57
CA TYR A 95 0.21 -20.28 -2.52
C TYR A 95 -1.18 -20.57 -3.09
N LEU A 96 -1.67 -19.73 -4.02
CA LEU A 96 -2.94 -19.98 -4.70
C LEU A 96 -2.92 -21.29 -5.50
N ALA A 97 -1.87 -21.55 -6.29
CA ALA A 97 -1.73 -22.77 -7.07
C ALA A 97 -1.75 -24.02 -6.17
N ARG A 98 -1.06 -23.95 -5.02
CA ARG A 98 -1.08 -25.00 -4.01
C ARG A 98 -2.49 -25.25 -3.46
N LEU A 99 -3.22 -24.20 -3.07
CA LEU A 99 -4.57 -24.34 -2.51
C LEU A 99 -5.56 -24.94 -3.53
N ILE A 100 -5.44 -24.59 -4.81
CA ILE A 100 -6.25 -25.17 -5.89
C ILE A 100 -5.96 -26.67 -6.05
N ALA A 101 -4.69 -27.07 -6.00
CA ALA A 101 -4.31 -28.48 -6.10
C ALA A 101 -4.83 -29.31 -4.90
N GLU A 102 -4.75 -28.75 -3.68
CA GLU A 102 -5.25 -29.37 -2.46
C GLU A 102 -6.79 -29.54 -2.50
N SER A 103 -7.54 -28.53 -2.96
CA SER A 103 -9.02 -28.61 -3.04
C SER A 103 -9.51 -29.60 -4.10
N SER A 104 -8.77 -29.72 -5.21
CA SER A 104 -9.04 -30.70 -6.28
C SER A 104 -8.93 -32.14 -5.78
N SER A 105 -8.03 -32.39 -4.83
CA SER A 105 -7.76 -33.72 -4.27
C SER A 105 -8.77 -34.15 -3.19
N GLN A 106 -9.50 -33.21 -2.60
CA GLN A 106 -10.53 -33.48 -1.58
C GLN A 106 -11.93 -33.71 -2.17
N SER A 107 -12.11 -33.40 -3.46
CA SER A 107 -13.41 -33.42 -4.14
C SER A 107 -13.65 -34.69 -4.98
N GLY A 108 -12.75 -35.68 -4.90
CA GLY A 108 -12.86 -37.00 -5.55
C GLY A 108 -12.72 -38.12 -4.52
#